data_AF-A0A5E7MP69-F1
#
_entry.id   AF-A0A5E7MP69-F1
#
_cell.length_a   1.000
_cell.length_b   1.000
_cell.length_c   1.000
_cell.angle_alpha   90.00
_cell.angle_beta   90.00
_cell.angle_gamma   90.00
#
_symmetry.space_group_name_H-M   'P 1'
#
loop_
_entity.id
_entity.type
_entity.pdbx_description
1 polymer ?
#
loop_
_entity_poly.entity_id
_entity_poly.type
_entity_poly.pdbx_seq_one_letter_code
_entity_poly.pdbx_strand_id
1 'polypeptide(L)'
;MENGGKITDEKFDLKSDLINVTPLVLLICAAAAVYCYVDVFGWQFSKNQSDWSAFGSYIGGIFSPLVSFITLLAVLKTVALQRELLATQRSEFKSMQALQQKTFDVQQSQINEAAIKSYVDGIARFREFGLQMIDRHILLFENKLDRAEANIGRYNEVMTVNRIGLKPGLMSEALRQKETSAKMIEHLVALSVTISQDEFSTIESIQDFYRNGMSKVFSNEVAESESC
;
A
#
# COMPACT_ATOMS: atom_id res chain seq x y z
N MET A 1 -11.19 38.98 16.13
CA MET A 1 -10.80 39.29 17.52
C MET A 1 -11.21 38.10 18.35
N GLU A 2 -10.30 37.16 18.59
CA GLU A 2 -10.54 36.07 19.54
C GLU A 2 -9.21 35.82 20.25
N ASN A 3 -9.11 36.42 21.44
CA ASN A 3 -7.99 36.29 22.35
C ASN A 3 -8.06 34.90 22.99
N GLY A 4 -7.43 33.91 22.35
CA GLY A 4 -7.16 32.62 22.96
C GLY A 4 -6.06 32.78 24.02
N GLY A 5 -6.48 33.09 25.25
CA GLY A 5 -5.60 33.16 26.41
C GLY A 5 -4.83 31.85 26.59
N LYS A 6 -3.52 31.92 26.38
CA LYS A 6 -2.57 30.89 26.81
C LYS A 6 -2.61 30.83 28.34
N ILE A 7 -3.42 29.95 28.88
CA ILE A 7 -3.16 29.41 30.22
C ILE A 7 -1.96 28.49 30.03
N THR A 8 -0.80 28.99 30.44
CA THR A 8 0.40 28.19 30.62
C THR A 8 0.09 27.17 31.70
N ASP A 9 -0.30 25.96 31.28
CA ASP A 9 -0.09 24.74 32.04
C ASP A 9 1.43 24.63 32.25
N GLU A 10 1.91 25.23 33.33
CA GLU A 10 3.26 25.02 33.83
C GLU A 10 3.31 23.59 34.35
N LYS A 11 3.46 22.64 33.41
CA LYS A 11 3.78 21.25 33.72
C LYS A 11 5.13 21.27 34.42
N PHE A 12 5.12 21.10 35.73
CA PHE A 12 6.30 20.82 36.54
C PHE A 12 7.04 19.63 35.90
N ASP A 13 8.07 19.92 35.12
CA ASP A 13 8.83 18.92 34.39
C ASP A 13 9.86 18.38 35.37
N LEU A 14 9.43 17.33 36.07
CA LEU A 14 10.10 16.66 37.18
C LEU A 14 11.60 16.43 36.93
N LYS A 15 12.03 16.29 35.68
CA LYS A 15 13.43 16.00 35.35
C LYS A 15 14.28 17.27 35.24
N SER A 16 13.77 18.33 34.62
CA SER A 16 14.48 19.59 34.45
C SER A 16 14.46 20.45 35.72
N ASP A 17 13.34 20.42 36.44
CA ASP A 17 13.19 21.15 37.71
C ASP A 17 14.00 20.47 38.82
N LEU A 18 14.06 19.13 38.88
CA LEU A 18 14.84 18.44 39.90
C LEU A 18 16.35 18.72 39.78
N ILE A 19 16.89 18.83 38.55
CA ILE A 19 18.31 19.15 38.32
C ILE A 19 18.67 20.56 38.81
N ASN A 20 17.78 21.54 38.60
CA ASN A 20 18.02 22.94 39.00
C ASN A 20 17.73 23.18 40.49
N VAL A 21 16.78 22.45 41.07
CA VAL A 21 16.36 22.63 42.48
C VAL A 21 17.29 21.91 43.45
N THR A 22 17.91 20.80 43.04
CA THR A 22 18.84 20.02 43.89
C THR A 22 20.02 20.84 44.48
N PRO A 23 20.79 21.62 43.69
CA PRO A 23 21.88 22.43 44.25
C PRO A 23 21.39 23.53 45.21
N LEU A 24 20.23 24.13 44.94
CA LEU A 24 19.63 25.15 45.79
C LEU A 24 19.21 24.58 47.15
N VAL A 25 18.59 23.39 47.14
CA VAL A 25 18.20 22.68 48.38
C VAL A 25 19.44 22.30 49.20
N LEU A 26 20.52 21.83 48.57
CA LEU A 26 21.79 21.54 49.24
C LEU A 26 22.40 22.78 49.90
N LEU A 27 22.39 23.93 49.21
CA LEU A 27 22.87 25.20 49.75
C LEU A 27 22.04 25.68 50.93
N ILE A 28 20.71 25.58 50.87
CA ILE A 28 19.80 25.95 51.96
C ILE A 28 20.04 25.05 53.18
N CYS A 29 20.16 23.73 52.98
CA CYS A 29 20.46 22.79 54.06
C CYS A 29 21.82 23.08 54.70
N ALA A 30 22.85 23.40 53.91
CA ALA A 30 24.16 23.78 54.42
C ALA A 30 24.11 25.10 55.21
N ALA A 31 23.42 26.12 54.70
CA ALA A 31 23.24 27.39 55.38
C ALA A 31 22.46 27.24 56.70
N ALA A 32 21.41 26.43 56.72
CA ALA A 32 20.63 26.14 57.92
C ALA A 32 21.45 25.37 58.97
N ALA A 33 22.30 24.43 58.56
CA ALA A 33 23.21 23.73 59.46
C ALA A 33 24.25 24.68 60.07
N VAL A 34 24.83 25.59 59.27
CA VAL A 34 25.76 26.62 59.77
C VAL A 34 25.05 27.58 60.73
N TYR A 35 23.83 28.00 60.41
CA TYR A 35 23.03 28.87 61.28
C TYR A 35 22.74 28.21 62.64
N CYS A 36 22.25 26.96 62.65
CA CYS A 36 21.98 26.24 63.88
C CYS A 36 23.24 26.03 64.73
N TYR A 37 24.40 25.84 64.10
CA TYR A 37 25.67 25.73 64.81
C TYR A 37 26.06 27.05 65.49
N VAL A 38 25.99 28.17 64.76
CA VAL A 38 26.36 29.50 65.27
C VAL A 38 25.42 29.96 66.37
N ASP A 39 24.13 29.61 66.31
CA ASP A 39 23.14 29.93 67.35
C ASP A 39 23.42 29.20 68.68
N VAL A 40 23.85 27.93 68.62
CA VAL A 40 24.05 27.10 69.83
C VAL A 40 25.47 27.22 70.40
N PHE A 41 26.50 27.30 69.56
CA PHE A 41 27.92 27.28 69.97
C PHE A 41 28.67 28.60 69.75
N GLY A 42 28.04 29.59 69.10
CA GLY A 42 28.66 30.87 68.75
C GLY A 42 29.54 30.82 67.49
N TRP A 43 30.23 31.93 67.20
CA TRP A 43 31.09 32.08 66.01
C TRP A 43 32.45 31.35 66.12
N GLN A 44 32.75 30.75 67.28
CA GLN A 44 34.00 30.03 67.48
C GLN A 44 33.80 28.53 67.24
N PHE A 45 34.66 27.93 66.42
CA PHE A 45 34.65 26.48 66.24
C PHE A 45 35.04 25.78 67.55
N SER A 46 34.14 24.94 68.06
CA SER A 46 34.45 24.10 69.21
C SER A 46 35.60 23.14 68.86
N LYS A 47 36.64 23.16 69.72
CA LYS A 47 37.78 22.24 69.66
C LYS A 47 37.47 20.87 70.27
N ASN A 48 36.31 20.72 70.91
CA ASN A 48 35.91 19.50 71.58
C ASN A 48 35.07 18.64 70.63
N GLN A 49 35.50 17.39 70.43
CA GLN A 49 34.80 16.47 69.54
C GLN A 49 33.39 16.07 70.04
N SER A 50 33.15 16.19 71.35
CA SER A 50 31.85 15.91 71.98
C SER A 50 30.74 16.85 71.46
N ASP A 51 31.07 18.11 71.20
CA ASP A 51 30.08 19.12 70.78
C ASP A 51 29.57 18.85 69.37
N TRP A 52 30.47 18.43 68.48
CA TRP A 52 30.14 18.00 67.12
C TRP A 52 29.27 16.74 67.09
N SER A 53 29.54 15.80 68.01
CA SER A 53 28.73 14.59 68.16
C SER A 53 27.32 14.90 68.65
N ALA A 54 27.17 15.81 69.63
CA ALA A 54 25.87 16.24 70.14
C ALA A 54 25.04 16.99 69.08
N PHE A 55 25.67 17.92 68.35
CA PHE A 55 25.03 18.67 67.26
C PHE A 55 24.54 17.73 66.13
N GLY A 56 25.40 16.83 65.67
CA GLY A 56 25.03 15.84 64.65
C GLY A 56 23.88 14.93 65.10
N SER A 57 23.83 14.60 66.39
CA SER A 57 22.74 13.78 66.96
C SER A 57 21.41 14.52 67.00
N TYR A 58 21.39 15.81 67.33
CA TYR A 58 20.18 16.65 67.33
C TYR A 58 19.61 16.82 65.91
N ILE A 59 20.46 17.21 64.97
CA ILE A 59 20.06 17.36 63.55
C ILE A 59 19.62 16.01 62.98
N GLY A 60 20.39 14.94 63.21
CA GLY A 60 20.05 13.59 62.76
C GLY A 60 18.72 13.09 63.34
N GLY A 61 18.43 13.40 64.61
CA GLY A 61 17.18 13.03 65.29
C GLY A 61 15.94 13.69 64.72
N ILE A 62 16.04 14.94 64.24
CA ILE A 62 14.91 15.68 63.66
C ILE A 62 14.75 15.40 62.17
N PHE A 63 15.85 15.39 61.41
CA PHE A 63 15.80 15.21 59.96
C PHE A 63 15.47 13.76 59.56
N SER A 64 15.88 12.76 60.33
CA SER A 64 15.64 11.36 59.97
C SER A 64 14.14 10.98 59.88
N PRO A 65 13.29 11.30 60.88
CA PRO A 65 11.84 11.08 60.77
C PRO A 65 11.19 11.93 59.67
N LEU A 66 11.64 13.18 59.47
CA LEU A 66 11.10 14.08 58.47
C LEU A 66 11.37 13.55 57.04
N VAL A 67 12.61 13.15 56.75
CA VAL A 67 12.99 12.54 55.48
C VAL A 67 12.24 11.23 55.25
N SER A 68 12.07 10.41 56.30
CA SER A 68 11.30 9.15 56.21
C SER A 68 9.84 9.40 55.84
N PHE A 69 9.21 10.43 56.42
CA PHE A 69 7.83 10.81 56.09
C PHE A 69 7.69 11.34 54.65
N ILE A 70 8.59 12.22 54.21
CA ILE A 70 8.61 12.71 52.82
C ILE A 70 8.83 11.54 51.84
N THR A 71 9.71 10.61 52.17
CA THR A 71 9.98 9.42 51.35
C THR A 71 8.73 8.57 51.22
N LEU A 72 7.99 8.34 52.32
CA LEU A 72 6.73 7.61 52.28
C LEU A 72 5.68 8.30 51.40
N LEU A 73 5.55 9.63 51.50
CA LEU A 73 4.64 10.41 50.65
C LEU A 73 5.03 10.32 49.16
N ALA A 74 6.33 10.39 48.87
CA ALA A 74 6.85 10.27 47.50
C ALA A 74 6.57 8.88 46.92
N VAL A 75 6.76 7.81 47.70
CA VAL A 75 6.43 6.44 47.29
C VAL A 75 4.93 6.30 47.06
N LEU A 76 4.09 6.82 47.96
CA LEU A 76 2.63 6.77 47.81
C LEU A 76 2.17 7.49 46.53
N LYS A 77 2.71 8.68 46.26
CA LYS A 77 2.43 9.42 45.02
C LYS A 77 2.87 8.64 43.78
N THR A 78 4.04 8.02 43.84
CA THR A 78 4.58 7.21 42.74
C THR A 78 3.68 6.01 42.46
N VAL A 79 3.21 5.30 43.48
CA VAL A 79 2.28 4.17 43.33
C VAL A 79 0.95 4.64 42.75
N ALA A 80 0.42 5.78 43.17
CA ALA A 80 -0.80 6.35 42.61
C ALA A 80 -0.65 6.65 41.11
N LEU A 81 0.46 7.30 40.72
CA LEU A 81 0.77 7.61 39.33
C LEU A 81 0.96 6.34 38.48
N GLN A 82 1.68 5.35 39.01
CA GLN A 82 1.86 4.05 38.34
C GLN A 82 0.53 3.35 38.07
N ARG A 83 -0.42 3.41 39.03
CA ARG A 83 -1.76 2.83 38.85
C ARG A 83 -2.56 3.53 37.76
N GLU A 84 -2.48 4.86 37.69
CA GLU A 84 -3.14 5.64 36.64
C GLU A 84 -2.56 5.33 35.26
N LEU A 85 -1.23 5.29 35.13
CA LEU A 85 -0.53 4.91 33.91
C LEU A 85 -0.97 3.53 33.41
N LEU A 86 -1.04 2.53 34.30
CA LEU A 86 -1.49 1.18 33.95
C LEU A 86 -2.96 1.15 33.51
N ALA A 87 -3.82 1.95 34.13
CA ALA A 87 -5.22 2.05 33.74
C ALA A 87 -5.37 2.64 32.33
N THR A 88 -4.64 3.72 32.04
CA THR A 88 -4.60 4.35 30.73
C THR A 88 -4.05 3.40 29.67
N GLN A 89 -2.88 2.80 29.91
CA GLN A 89 -2.28 1.82 29.00
C GLN A 89 -3.22 0.65 28.68
N ARG A 90 -3.93 0.13 29.70
CA ARG A 90 -4.90 -0.95 29.49
C ARG A 90 -6.08 -0.51 28.62
N SER A 91 -6.54 0.73 28.76
CA SER A 91 -7.62 1.28 27.93
C SER A 91 -7.19 1.48 26.47
N GLU A 92 -5.99 2.00 26.25
CA GLU A 92 -5.41 2.18 24.92
C GLU A 92 -5.17 0.83 24.24
N PHE A 93 -4.65 -0.16 24.98
CA PHE A 93 -4.45 -1.51 24.47
C PHE A 93 -5.78 -2.16 24.03
N LYS A 94 -6.85 -2.00 24.81
CA LYS A 94 -8.18 -2.49 24.43
C LYS A 94 -8.70 -1.83 23.15
N SER A 95 -8.54 -0.50 23.03
CA SER A 95 -8.93 0.24 21.84
C SER A 95 -8.13 -0.20 20.61
N MET A 96 -6.82 -0.39 20.76
CA MET A 96 -5.94 -0.91 19.72
C MET A 96 -6.36 -2.32 19.29
N GLN A 97 -6.64 -3.22 20.23
CA GLN A 97 -7.10 -4.58 19.94
C GLN A 97 -8.42 -4.58 19.16
N ALA A 98 -9.37 -3.71 19.53
CA ALA A 98 -10.63 -3.57 18.83
C ALA A 98 -10.45 -3.04 17.39
N LEU A 99 -9.54 -2.08 17.18
CA LEU A 99 -9.19 -1.57 15.85
C LEU A 99 -8.49 -2.63 15.00
N GLN A 100 -7.59 -3.41 15.60
CA GLN A 100 -6.88 -4.49 14.92
C GLN A 100 -7.84 -5.59 14.47
N GLN A 101 -8.81 -5.98 15.31
CA GLN A 101 -9.83 -6.94 14.93
C GLN A 101 -10.67 -6.43 13.75
N LYS A 102 -11.15 -5.19 13.81
CA LYS A 102 -11.90 -4.57 12.70
C LYS A 102 -11.08 -4.53 11.42
N THR A 103 -9.79 -4.20 11.52
CA THR A 103 -8.87 -4.17 10.38
C THR A 103 -8.69 -5.57 9.78
N PHE A 104 -8.55 -6.60 10.62
CA PHE A 104 -8.46 -7.98 10.18
C PHE A 104 -9.72 -8.43 9.45
N ASP A 105 -10.90 -8.13 9.99
CA ASP A 105 -12.18 -8.49 9.37
C ASP A 105 -12.35 -7.83 7.99
N VAL A 106 -11.99 -6.54 7.88
CA VAL A 106 -11.99 -5.81 6.61
C VAL A 106 -10.95 -6.34 5.64
N GLN A 107 -9.74 -6.67 6.09
CA GLN A 107 -8.72 -7.27 5.24
C GLN A 107 -9.18 -8.64 4.70
N GLN A 108 -9.82 -9.45 5.53
CA GLN A 108 -10.34 -10.74 5.11
C GLN A 108 -11.43 -10.61 4.06
N SER A 109 -12.35 -9.64 4.21
CA SER A 109 -13.38 -9.38 3.20
C SER A 109 -12.76 -8.89 1.90
N GLN A 110 -11.77 -8.00 1.97
CA GLN A 110 -11.04 -7.49 0.80
C GLN A 110 -10.30 -8.59 0.04
N ILE A 111 -9.69 -9.57 0.72
CA ILE A 111 -9.02 -10.70 0.06
C ILE A 111 -10.02 -11.53 -0.75
N ASN A 112 -11.18 -11.82 -0.17
CA ASN A 112 -12.23 -12.59 -0.83
C ASN A 112 -12.79 -11.84 -2.05
N GLU A 113 -13.08 -10.55 -1.89
CA GLU A 113 -13.54 -9.68 -2.98
C GLU A 113 -12.47 -9.54 -4.08
N ALA A 114 -11.20 -9.40 -3.71
CA ALA A 114 -10.09 -9.30 -4.66
C ALA A 114 -9.91 -10.59 -5.46
N ALA A 115 -10.11 -11.76 -4.85
CA ALA A 115 -10.03 -13.04 -5.55
C ALA A 115 -11.13 -13.16 -6.63
N ILE A 116 -12.38 -12.80 -6.29
CA ILE A 116 -13.51 -12.79 -7.23
C ILE A 116 -13.27 -11.77 -8.33
N LYS A 117 -12.86 -10.56 -7.97
CA LYS A 117 -12.57 -9.49 -8.92
C LYS A 117 -11.44 -9.87 -9.88
N SER A 118 -10.36 -10.45 -9.37
CA SER A 118 -9.24 -10.93 -10.19
C SER A 118 -9.68 -11.99 -11.22
N TYR A 119 -10.61 -12.87 -10.83
CA TYR A 119 -11.18 -13.87 -11.73
C TYR A 119 -12.03 -13.22 -12.83
N VAL A 120 -12.95 -12.31 -12.48
CA VAL A 120 -13.76 -11.55 -13.44
C VAL A 120 -12.89 -10.71 -14.39
N ASP A 121 -11.87 -10.03 -13.84
CA ASP A 121 -10.89 -9.27 -14.62
C ASP A 121 -10.05 -10.20 -15.53
N GLY A 122 -9.84 -11.46 -15.13
CA GLY A 122 -9.19 -12.48 -15.94
C GLY A 122 -9.98 -12.83 -17.20
N ILE A 123 -11.30 -13.03 -17.05
CA ILE A 123 -12.22 -13.29 -18.16
C ILE A 123 -12.23 -12.11 -19.13
N ALA A 124 -12.38 -10.88 -18.61
CA ALA A 124 -12.38 -9.68 -19.45
C ALA A 124 -11.05 -9.50 -20.20
N ARG A 125 -9.90 -9.75 -19.55
CA ARG A 125 -8.58 -9.69 -20.18
C ARG A 125 -8.40 -10.72 -21.28
N PHE A 126 -8.89 -11.94 -21.08
CA PHE A 126 -8.80 -12.97 -22.11
C PHE A 126 -9.68 -12.64 -23.32
N ARG A 127 -10.89 -12.11 -23.10
CA ARG A 127 -11.76 -11.60 -24.19
C ARG A 127 -11.06 -10.52 -24.99
N GLU A 128 -10.48 -9.53 -24.32
CA GLU A 128 -9.74 -8.43 -24.95
C GLU A 128 -8.55 -8.96 -25.77
N PHE A 129 -7.78 -9.90 -25.19
CA PHE A 129 -6.70 -10.56 -25.91
C PHE A 129 -7.19 -11.30 -27.16
N GLY A 130 -8.32 -12.02 -27.07
CA GLY A 130 -8.94 -12.70 -28.20
C GLY A 130 -9.36 -11.73 -29.31
N LEU A 131 -9.99 -10.61 -28.95
CA LEU A 131 -10.38 -9.56 -29.90
C LEU A 131 -9.15 -8.94 -30.59
N GLN A 132 -8.12 -8.57 -29.82
CA GLN A 132 -6.87 -8.04 -30.37
C GLN A 132 -6.19 -9.01 -31.34
N MET A 133 -6.23 -10.31 -31.03
CA MET A 133 -5.71 -11.33 -31.93
C MET A 133 -6.55 -11.40 -33.22
N ILE A 134 -7.89 -11.33 -33.14
CA ILE A 134 -8.74 -11.30 -34.33
C ILE A 134 -8.45 -10.05 -35.18
N ASP A 135 -8.37 -8.87 -34.57
CA ASP A 135 -8.03 -7.62 -35.26
C ASP A 135 -6.68 -7.73 -35.97
N ARG A 136 -5.69 -8.36 -35.32
CA ARG A 136 -4.39 -8.62 -35.93
C ARG A 136 -4.50 -9.51 -37.16
N HIS A 137 -5.38 -10.52 -37.15
CA HIS A 137 -5.62 -11.39 -38.30
C HIS A 137 -6.39 -10.65 -39.40
N ILE A 138 -7.39 -9.83 -39.06
CA ILE A 138 -8.12 -8.99 -40.02
C ILE A 138 -7.13 -8.11 -40.78
N LEU A 139 -6.26 -7.38 -40.07
CA LEU A 139 -5.21 -6.56 -40.68
C LEU A 139 -4.29 -7.38 -41.58
N LEU A 140 -3.96 -8.61 -41.20
CA LEU A 140 -3.09 -9.48 -41.99
C LEU A 140 -3.75 -9.88 -43.32
N PHE A 141 -5.05 -10.17 -43.31
CA PHE A 141 -5.82 -10.49 -44.51
C PHE A 141 -6.15 -9.26 -45.36
N GLU A 142 -6.39 -8.09 -44.76
CA GLU A 142 -6.52 -6.82 -45.49
C GLU A 142 -5.23 -6.53 -46.27
N ASN A 143 -4.06 -6.68 -45.64
CA ASN A 143 -2.78 -6.55 -46.32
C ASN A 143 -2.59 -7.57 -47.46
N LYS A 144 -3.12 -8.80 -47.33
CA LYS A 144 -3.11 -9.79 -48.42
C LYS A 144 -4.06 -9.38 -49.55
N LEU A 145 -5.23 -8.83 -49.20
CA LEU A 145 -6.24 -8.33 -50.13
C LEU A 145 -5.67 -7.20 -50.99
N ASP A 146 -5.07 -6.19 -50.36
CA ASP A 146 -4.46 -5.04 -51.04
C ASP A 146 -3.36 -5.47 -52.03
N ARG A 147 -2.54 -6.47 -51.64
CA ARG A 147 -1.52 -7.04 -52.52
C ARG A 147 -2.11 -7.76 -53.73
N ALA A 148 -3.18 -8.53 -53.53
CA ALA A 148 -3.90 -9.20 -54.61
C ALA A 148 -4.51 -8.18 -55.57
N GLU A 149 -5.12 -7.11 -55.06
CA GLU A 149 -5.67 -6.03 -55.87
C GLU A 149 -4.59 -5.26 -56.66
N ALA A 150 -3.46 -4.96 -56.04
CA ALA A 150 -2.33 -4.35 -56.72
C ALA A 150 -1.77 -5.24 -57.85
N ASN A 151 -1.71 -6.56 -57.63
CA ASN A 151 -1.29 -7.52 -58.66
C ASN A 151 -2.28 -7.58 -59.83
N ILE A 152 -3.59 -7.54 -59.56
CA ILE A 152 -4.63 -7.46 -60.59
C ILE A 152 -4.51 -6.14 -61.38
N GLY A 153 -4.31 -5.02 -60.71
CA GLY A 153 -4.10 -3.71 -61.34
C GLY A 153 -2.90 -3.73 -62.29
N ARG A 154 -1.76 -4.27 -61.84
CA ARG A 154 -0.56 -4.43 -62.67
C ARG A 154 -0.78 -5.37 -63.86
N TYR A 155 -1.56 -6.43 -63.70
CA TYR A 155 -1.92 -7.31 -64.81
C TYR A 155 -2.69 -6.56 -65.90
N ASN A 156 -3.70 -5.79 -65.50
CA ASN A 156 -4.51 -4.99 -66.42
C ASN A 156 -3.65 -3.95 -67.14
N GLU A 157 -2.78 -3.24 -66.41
CA GLU A 157 -1.87 -2.25 -66.98
C GLU A 157 -0.91 -2.89 -68.01
N VAL A 158 -0.25 -4.01 -67.65
CA VAL A 158 0.66 -4.70 -68.57
C VAL A 158 -0.08 -5.19 -69.81
N MET A 159 -1.28 -5.77 -69.69
CA MET A 159 -2.08 -6.17 -70.84
C MET A 159 -2.50 -5.00 -71.75
N THR A 160 -2.74 -3.82 -71.18
CA THR A 160 -3.10 -2.61 -71.95
C THR A 160 -1.90 -1.94 -72.63
N VAL A 161 -0.71 -1.98 -72.01
CA VAL A 161 0.49 -1.25 -72.47
C VAL A 161 1.44 -2.15 -73.29
N ASN A 162 1.65 -3.39 -72.86
CA ASN A 162 2.57 -4.34 -73.46
C ASN A 162 1.76 -5.56 -73.91
N ARG A 163 1.65 -5.81 -75.22
CA ARG A 163 1.05 -7.05 -75.78
C ARG A 163 1.91 -8.30 -75.50
N ILE A 164 2.60 -8.34 -74.37
CA ILE A 164 3.47 -9.42 -73.92
C ILE A 164 2.63 -10.34 -73.03
N GLY A 165 2.53 -11.61 -73.43
CA GLY A 165 1.73 -12.62 -72.74
C GLY A 165 2.21 -12.84 -71.31
N LEU A 166 1.45 -12.36 -70.33
CA LEU A 166 1.60 -12.76 -68.94
C LEU A 166 1.10 -14.19 -68.75
N LYS A 167 1.71 -14.95 -67.84
CA LYS A 167 1.27 -16.33 -67.52
C LYS A 167 -0.21 -16.31 -67.09
N PRO A 168 -1.11 -17.04 -67.76
CA PRO A 168 -2.55 -17.08 -67.44
C PRO A 168 -2.86 -17.49 -65.99
N GLY A 169 -1.96 -18.26 -65.36
CA GLY A 169 -2.08 -18.70 -63.96
C GLY A 169 -1.92 -17.58 -62.92
N LEU A 170 -1.23 -16.48 -63.26
CA LEU A 170 -0.95 -15.42 -62.27
C LEU A 170 -2.19 -14.57 -61.95
N MET A 171 -3.05 -14.34 -62.94
CA MET A 171 -4.29 -13.56 -62.78
C MET A 171 -5.36 -14.35 -62.04
N SER A 172 -5.51 -15.64 -62.36
CA SER A 172 -6.44 -16.54 -61.65
C SER A 172 -6.02 -16.73 -60.19
N GLU A 173 -4.73 -16.85 -59.91
CA GLU A 173 -4.20 -16.91 -58.54
C GLU A 173 -4.48 -15.61 -57.76
N ALA A 174 -4.25 -14.44 -58.37
CA ALA A 174 -4.52 -13.16 -57.72
C ALA A 174 -6.02 -12.96 -57.43
N LEU A 175 -6.91 -13.35 -58.34
CA LEU A 175 -8.36 -13.32 -58.12
C LEU A 175 -8.79 -14.28 -56.99
N ARG A 176 -8.23 -15.49 -56.97
CA ARG A 176 -8.51 -16.47 -55.91
C ARG A 176 -8.05 -15.96 -54.55
N GLN A 177 -6.82 -15.43 -54.48
CA GLN A 177 -6.27 -14.85 -53.25
C GLN A 177 -7.10 -13.66 -52.75
N LYS A 178 -7.62 -12.82 -53.66
CA LYS A 178 -8.53 -11.72 -53.32
C LYS A 178 -9.82 -12.26 -52.69
N GLU A 179 -10.46 -13.24 -53.33
CA GLU A 179 -11.72 -13.83 -52.84
C GLU A 179 -11.55 -14.51 -51.48
N THR A 180 -10.51 -15.33 -51.32
CA THR A 180 -10.22 -16.02 -50.05
C THR A 180 -9.95 -15.00 -48.94
N SER A 181 -9.11 -13.97 -49.17
CA SER A 181 -8.86 -12.93 -48.16
C SER A 181 -10.13 -12.17 -47.76
N ALA A 182 -11.01 -11.83 -48.71
CA ALA A 182 -12.26 -11.14 -48.43
C ALA A 182 -13.20 -11.99 -47.56
N LYS A 183 -13.36 -13.28 -47.89
CA LYS A 183 -14.16 -14.22 -47.06
C LYS A 183 -13.57 -14.37 -45.65
N MET A 184 -12.24 -14.44 -45.52
CA MET A 184 -11.59 -14.55 -44.21
C MET A 184 -11.84 -13.32 -43.34
N ILE A 185 -11.75 -12.12 -43.93
CA ILE A 185 -12.08 -10.87 -43.23
C ILE A 185 -13.53 -10.89 -42.75
N GLU A 186 -14.48 -11.28 -43.60
CA GLU A 186 -15.90 -11.36 -43.25
C GLU A 186 -16.14 -12.30 -42.06
N HIS A 187 -15.56 -13.50 -42.09
CA HIS A 187 -15.69 -14.47 -41.00
C HIS A 187 -15.02 -13.99 -39.70
N LEU A 188 -13.85 -13.35 -39.78
CA LEU A 188 -13.15 -12.80 -38.62
C LEU A 188 -13.93 -11.64 -37.99
N VAL A 189 -14.53 -10.75 -38.80
CA VAL A 189 -15.40 -9.67 -38.33
C VAL A 189 -16.65 -10.22 -37.66
N ALA A 190 -17.29 -11.24 -38.25
CA ALA A 190 -18.44 -11.89 -37.61
C ALA A 190 -18.07 -12.53 -36.27
N LEU A 191 -16.88 -13.13 -36.18
CA LEU A 191 -16.37 -13.72 -34.95
C LEU A 191 -16.06 -12.65 -33.88
N SER A 192 -15.43 -11.53 -34.25
CA SER A 192 -15.13 -10.45 -33.30
C SER A 192 -16.41 -9.83 -32.74
N VAL A 193 -17.42 -9.59 -33.59
CA VAL A 193 -18.74 -9.09 -33.16
C VAL A 193 -19.37 -10.06 -32.16
N THR A 194 -19.35 -11.36 -32.43
CA THR A 194 -19.94 -12.36 -31.54
C THR A 194 -19.23 -12.40 -30.18
N ILE A 195 -17.89 -12.40 -30.17
CA ILE A 195 -17.09 -12.37 -28.93
C ILE A 195 -17.31 -11.07 -28.14
N SER A 196 -17.55 -9.95 -28.84
CA SER A 196 -17.78 -8.66 -28.18
C SER A 196 -19.12 -8.58 -27.46
N GLN A 197 -20.14 -9.28 -27.97
CA GLN A 197 -21.51 -9.23 -27.45
C GLN A 197 -21.83 -10.31 -26.42
N ASP A 198 -21.06 -11.40 -26.40
CA ASP A 198 -21.35 -12.54 -25.55
C ASP A 198 -20.83 -12.37 -24.10
N GLU A 199 -21.64 -12.80 -23.13
CA GLU A 199 -21.32 -12.76 -21.70
C GLU A 199 -20.77 -14.11 -21.25
N PHE A 200 -19.46 -14.25 -21.35
CA PHE A 200 -18.78 -15.48 -20.94
C PHE A 200 -18.61 -15.59 -19.42
N SER A 201 -19.00 -16.74 -18.87
CA SER A 201 -18.89 -17.00 -17.43
C SER A 201 -17.53 -17.57 -17.00
N THR A 202 -16.75 -18.13 -17.93
CA THR A 202 -15.45 -18.77 -17.65
C THR A 202 -14.43 -18.53 -18.75
N ILE A 203 -13.14 -18.60 -18.42
CA ILE A 203 -12.05 -18.46 -19.39
C ILE A 203 -12.10 -19.59 -20.42
N GLU A 204 -12.40 -20.81 -19.98
CA GLU A 204 -12.49 -22.00 -20.83
C GLU A 204 -13.57 -21.84 -21.90
N SER A 205 -14.72 -21.24 -21.55
CA SER A 205 -15.80 -20.99 -22.51
C SER A 205 -15.37 -20.03 -23.62
N ILE A 206 -14.64 -18.96 -23.30
CA ILE A 206 -14.09 -18.05 -24.31
C ILE A 206 -13.04 -18.77 -25.15
N GLN A 207 -12.17 -19.57 -24.52
CA GLN A 207 -11.11 -20.27 -25.22
C GLN A 207 -11.66 -21.27 -26.24
N ASP A 208 -12.66 -22.05 -25.85
CA ASP A 208 -13.32 -23.02 -26.73
C ASP A 208 -14.09 -22.30 -27.84
N PHE A 209 -14.78 -21.22 -27.52
CA PHE A 209 -15.45 -20.39 -28.52
C PHE A 209 -14.47 -19.84 -29.55
N TYR A 210 -13.37 -19.22 -29.08
CA TYR A 210 -12.31 -18.70 -29.94
C TYR A 210 -11.69 -19.80 -30.80
N ARG A 211 -11.33 -20.95 -30.20
CA ARG A 211 -10.74 -22.08 -30.93
C ARG A 211 -11.66 -22.60 -32.02
N ASN A 212 -12.94 -22.80 -31.70
CA ASN A 212 -13.95 -23.28 -32.65
C ASN A 212 -14.22 -22.24 -33.76
N GLY A 213 -14.31 -20.96 -33.39
CA GLY A 213 -14.47 -19.86 -34.33
C GLY A 213 -13.32 -19.77 -35.32
N MET A 214 -12.07 -19.70 -34.83
CA MET A 214 -10.88 -19.66 -35.67
C MET A 214 -10.72 -20.94 -36.50
N SER A 215 -11.03 -22.12 -35.95
CA SER A 215 -10.99 -23.37 -36.72
C SER A 215 -11.94 -23.32 -37.92
N LYS A 216 -13.16 -22.78 -37.77
CA LYS A 216 -14.11 -22.61 -38.88
C LYS A 216 -13.61 -21.60 -39.92
N VAL A 217 -12.97 -20.51 -39.48
CA VAL A 217 -12.33 -19.53 -40.38
C VAL A 217 -11.27 -20.24 -41.24
N PHE A 218 -10.32 -20.95 -40.62
CA PHE A 218 -9.19 -21.55 -41.35
C PHE A 218 -9.51 -22.87 -42.07
N SER A 219 -10.53 -23.63 -41.66
CA SER A 219 -10.90 -24.87 -42.35
C SER A 219 -11.49 -24.61 -43.74
N ASN A 220 -12.11 -23.44 -43.96
CA ASN A 220 -12.52 -23.00 -45.30
C ASN A 220 -11.32 -22.68 -46.22
N GLU A 221 -10.18 -22.23 -45.67
CA GLU A 221 -8.94 -21.99 -46.44
C GLU A 221 -8.31 -23.31 -46.91
N VAL A 222 -8.32 -24.34 -46.06
CA VAL A 222 -7.76 -25.67 -46.39
C VAL A 222 -8.61 -26.40 -47.44
N ALA A 223 -9.94 -26.37 -47.32
CA ALA A 223 -10.84 -27.02 -48.28
C ALA A 223 -10.76 -26.39 -49.68
N GLU A 224 -10.60 -25.06 -49.79
CA GLU A 224 -10.39 -24.38 -51.07
C GLU A 224 -8.97 -24.63 -51.64
N SER A 225 -7.98 -24.95 -50.80
CA SER A 225 -6.62 -25.28 -51.22
C SER A 225 -6.45 -26.73 -51.74
N GLU A 226 -7.25 -27.67 -51.24
CA GLU A 226 -7.21 -29.11 -51.60
C GLU A 226 -8.13 -29.48 -52.78
N SER A 227 -9.06 -28.60 -53.18
CA SER A 227 -9.87 -28.75 -54.41
C SER A 227 -9.09 -28.42 -55.70
N CYS A 228 -7.75 -28.32 -55.61
CA CYS A 228 -6.86 -27.84 -56.67
C CYS A 228 -6.04 -28.97 -57.30
#